data_AF-A0A8J3C1J3-F1
#
_entry.id   AF-A0A8J3C1J3-F1
#
_cell.length_a   1.000
_cell.length_b   1.000
_cell.length_c   1.000
_cell.angle_alpha   90.00
_cell.angle_beta   90.00
_cell.angle_gamma   90.00
#
_symmetry.space_group_name_H-M   'P 1'
#
loop_
_entity.id
_entity.type
_entity.pdbx_description
1 polymer ?
#
loop_
_entity_poly.entity_id
_entity_poly.type
_entity_poly.pdbx_seq_one_letter_code
_entity_poly.pdbx_strand_id
1 'polypeptide(L)'
;MPLTMTDAGWPLIPREVLPAPVEAVRPARRRPDPVVDGGRQLPFFGAETTEPAPADLVGLLAGPGRLERMGGTARVSVMVDAAWRVHVLVSELVGRGLVVNWAPVPGEGAETPGPAGFRVRTAYSSRLSGLAHGWPPGGGGRLFLSGPRLRLWVAAAGEPVPDGYALRLDPDGGAEIAHAALVEVGLGGTVSDTGPAYLISGRKRLALLAEMVGERPETAPAAMWPGAAAA
;
A
#
# COMPACT_ATOMS: atom_id res chain seq x y z
N MET A 1 0.50 -22.26 -64.86
CA MET A 1 0.92 -20.84 -64.83
C MET A 1 0.44 -20.24 -63.51
N PRO A 2 1.20 -20.38 -62.41
CA PRO A 2 0.84 -19.81 -61.12
C PRO A 2 1.38 -18.38 -60.95
N LEU A 3 0.56 -17.51 -60.33
CA LEU A 3 0.95 -16.20 -59.82
C LEU A 3 1.97 -16.34 -58.68
N THR A 4 3.00 -15.49 -58.70
CA THR A 4 3.71 -15.07 -57.49
C THR A 4 3.83 -13.56 -57.47
N MET A 5 2.96 -12.93 -56.68
CA MET A 5 3.26 -11.66 -56.02
C MET A 5 4.38 -11.89 -55.02
N THR A 6 5.37 -10.99 -54.94
CA THR A 6 5.74 -10.17 -53.75
C THR A 6 7.12 -9.56 -54.00
N ASP A 7 7.19 -8.25 -54.23
CA ASP A 7 8.31 -7.43 -53.73
C ASP A 7 7.79 -6.02 -53.50
N ALA A 8 7.28 -5.77 -52.30
CA ALA A 8 6.95 -4.43 -51.84
C ALA A 8 8.23 -3.81 -51.29
N GLY A 9 9.04 -3.24 -52.19
CA GLY A 9 10.19 -2.43 -51.83
C GLY A 9 9.75 -1.23 -50.98
N TRP A 10 10.18 -1.21 -49.72
CA TRP A 10 10.01 -0.08 -48.83
C TRP A 10 10.86 1.11 -49.34
N PRO A 11 10.31 2.33 -49.47
CA PRO A 11 11.11 3.46 -49.92
C PRO A 11 12.10 3.89 -48.82
N LEU A 12 13.38 3.98 -49.20
CA LEU A 12 14.48 4.49 -48.40
C LEU A 12 14.22 5.97 -48.04
N ILE A 13 14.23 6.29 -46.75
CA ILE A 13 14.17 7.69 -46.25
C ILE A 13 15.50 8.38 -46.61
N PRO A 14 15.50 9.53 -47.32
CA PRO A 14 16.72 10.29 -47.58
C PRO A 14 17.37 10.76 -46.28
N ARG A 15 18.65 10.45 -46.09
CA ARG A 15 19.47 10.99 -45.01
C ARG A 15 20.01 12.35 -45.42
N GLU A 16 19.23 13.39 -45.16
CA GLU A 16 19.70 14.77 -45.29
C GLU A 16 19.72 15.50 -43.93
N VAL A 17 20.94 15.89 -43.58
CA VAL A 17 21.37 16.97 -42.69
C VAL A 17 20.98 16.86 -41.21
N LEU A 18 21.80 16.13 -40.46
CA LEU A 18 21.91 16.31 -39.01
C LEU A 18 22.49 17.70 -38.72
N PRO A 19 21.91 18.50 -37.81
CA PRO A 19 22.52 19.75 -37.37
C PRO A 19 23.85 19.45 -36.64
N ALA A 20 24.80 20.39 -36.74
CA ALA A 20 26.15 20.28 -36.18
C ALA A 20 26.12 19.92 -34.67
N PRO A 21 27.09 19.13 -34.18
CA PRO A 21 27.14 18.74 -32.78
C PRO A 21 27.33 19.97 -31.88
N VAL A 22 26.45 20.12 -30.89
CA VAL A 22 26.56 21.15 -29.85
C VAL A 22 27.80 20.83 -29.01
N GLU A 23 28.72 21.78 -28.88
CA GLU A 23 29.94 21.61 -28.10
C GLU A 23 29.56 21.38 -26.62
N ALA A 24 29.87 20.19 -26.11
CA ALA A 24 29.59 19.85 -24.73
C ALA A 24 30.49 20.66 -23.78
N VAL A 25 29.90 21.66 -23.11
CA VAL A 25 30.54 22.34 -21.98
C VAL A 25 30.83 21.30 -20.91
N ARG A 26 32.11 20.99 -20.68
CA ARG A 26 32.55 20.14 -19.58
C ARG A 26 32.35 20.90 -18.27
N PRO A 27 31.52 20.42 -17.33
CA PRO A 27 31.47 21.05 -16.01
C PRO A 27 32.79 20.79 -15.29
N ALA A 28 33.36 21.84 -14.72
CA ALA A 28 34.52 21.73 -13.84
C ALA A 28 34.19 20.80 -12.66
N ARG A 29 35.01 19.77 -12.44
CA ARG A 29 34.92 18.91 -11.26
C ARG A 29 35.22 19.74 -10.02
N ARG A 30 34.16 20.14 -9.31
CA ARG A 30 34.25 20.67 -7.96
C ARG A 30 34.46 19.49 -7.00
N ARG A 31 35.56 19.48 -6.26
CA ARG A 31 35.75 18.56 -5.13
C ARG A 31 34.62 18.80 -4.11
N PRO A 32 33.96 17.77 -3.57
CA PRO A 32 33.10 17.94 -2.42
C PRO A 32 33.96 18.07 -1.15
N ASP A 33 33.72 19.13 -0.37
CA ASP A 33 34.19 19.26 1.01
C ASP A 33 33.44 18.26 1.91
N PRO A 34 34.03 17.83 3.05
CA PRO A 34 33.38 16.88 3.95
C PRO A 34 32.18 17.54 4.64
N VAL A 35 30.98 17.03 4.36
CA VAL A 35 29.76 17.45 5.06
C VAL A 35 29.79 16.84 6.46
N VAL A 36 30.02 17.70 7.44
CA VAL A 36 29.82 17.44 8.86
C VAL A 36 28.34 17.15 9.09
N ASP A 37 28.06 16.08 9.84
CA ASP A 37 26.73 15.65 10.28
C ASP A 37 26.06 16.76 11.10
N GLY A 38 25.29 17.59 10.42
CA GLY A 38 24.45 18.64 10.98
C GLY A 38 23.01 18.16 10.96
N GLY A 39 22.51 17.80 12.15
CA GLY A 39 21.17 17.27 12.37
C GLY A 39 20.12 17.93 11.48
N ARG A 40 19.58 17.15 10.55
CA ARG A 40 18.34 17.49 9.85
C ARG A 40 17.21 17.42 10.87
N GLN A 41 17.02 18.53 11.58
CA GLN A 41 15.79 18.78 12.32
C GLN A 41 14.64 18.68 11.31
N LEU A 42 13.80 17.67 11.52
CA LEU A 42 12.54 17.53 10.82
C LEU A 42 11.63 18.67 11.30
N PRO A 43 11.08 19.51 10.40
CA PRO A 43 10.12 20.51 10.81
C PRO A 43 8.91 19.82 11.44
N PHE A 44 8.65 20.18 12.69
CA PHE A 44 7.51 19.74 13.48
C PHE A 44 6.28 20.58 13.14
N PHE A 45 5.14 19.89 12.98
CA PHE A 45 3.75 20.38 13.04
C PHE A 45 3.30 21.43 12.00
N GLY A 46 2.88 20.94 10.83
CA GLY A 46 1.60 21.37 10.24
C GLY A 46 0.55 20.29 10.52
N ALA A 47 -0.72 20.65 10.63
CA ALA A 47 -1.81 19.68 10.54
C ALA A 47 -1.83 19.13 9.11
N GLU A 48 -0.95 18.18 8.82
CA GLU A 48 -0.78 17.66 7.48
C GLU A 48 -1.96 16.73 7.21
N THR A 49 -2.93 17.22 6.44
CA THR A 49 -3.74 16.36 5.59
C THR A 49 -2.78 15.76 4.55
N THR A 50 -1.96 14.78 4.95
CA THR A 50 -1.08 14.07 4.03
C THR A 50 -1.97 13.47 2.95
N GLU A 51 -1.82 13.96 1.73
CA GLU A 51 -2.56 13.44 0.59
C GLU A 51 -2.30 11.93 0.46
N PRO A 52 -3.35 11.11 0.31
CA PRO A 52 -3.18 9.66 0.16
C PRO A 52 -2.20 9.33 -0.97
N ALA A 53 -1.19 8.52 -0.66
CA ALA A 53 -0.10 8.20 -1.57
C ALA A 53 0.09 6.68 -1.75
N PRO A 54 0.72 6.22 -2.86
CA PRO A 54 1.04 4.81 -3.04
C PRO A 54 1.88 4.18 -1.91
N ALA A 55 2.65 4.97 -1.17
CA ALA A 55 3.42 4.51 -0.01
C ALA A 55 2.52 4.05 1.16
N ASP A 56 1.26 4.50 1.21
CA ASP A 56 0.34 4.14 2.30
C ASP A 56 -0.10 2.69 2.26
N LEU A 57 0.08 2.00 1.13
CA LEU A 57 -0.19 0.57 1.00
C LEU A 57 0.64 -0.27 1.97
N VAL A 58 1.67 0.29 2.61
CA VAL A 58 2.33 -0.32 3.77
C VAL A 58 1.33 -0.70 4.88
N GLY A 59 0.22 0.03 5.02
CA GLY A 59 -0.86 -0.33 5.95
C GLY A 59 -1.53 -1.66 5.59
N LEU A 60 -1.65 -1.99 4.30
CA LEU A 60 -2.09 -3.33 3.89
C LEU A 60 -1.04 -4.37 4.22
N LEU A 61 0.24 -4.07 4.02
CA LEU A 61 1.35 -4.99 4.27
C LEU A 61 1.61 -5.25 5.76
N ALA A 62 1.22 -4.32 6.64
CA ALA A 62 1.20 -4.53 8.09
C ALA A 62 0.15 -5.56 8.54
N GLY A 63 -0.85 -5.80 7.69
CA GLY A 63 -1.89 -6.80 7.89
C GLY A 63 -1.90 -7.86 6.78
N PRO A 64 -3.06 -8.18 6.17
CA PRO A 64 -3.20 -9.32 5.27
C PRO A 64 -2.66 -9.08 3.83
N GLY A 65 -1.98 -7.96 3.59
CA GLY A 65 -1.47 -7.61 2.28
C GLY A 65 -0.26 -8.46 1.88
N ARG A 66 -0.09 -8.64 0.56
CA ARG A 66 1.05 -9.32 -0.05
C ARG A 66 1.67 -8.41 -1.08
N LEU A 67 2.99 -8.34 -1.09
CA LEU A 67 3.78 -7.56 -2.03
C LEU A 67 4.52 -8.50 -2.99
N GLU A 68 4.33 -8.29 -4.29
CA GLU A 68 5.04 -9.01 -5.35
C GLU A 68 5.91 -8.03 -6.16
N ARG A 69 7.05 -8.51 -6.68
CA ARG A 69 8.03 -7.70 -7.41
C ARG A 69 8.28 -8.30 -8.78
N MET A 70 8.39 -7.46 -9.79
CA MET A 70 8.72 -7.88 -11.15
C MET A 70 9.41 -6.76 -11.91
N GLY A 71 10.63 -7.00 -12.38
CA GLY A 71 11.31 -6.10 -13.33
C GLY A 71 11.39 -4.63 -12.89
N GLY A 72 11.65 -4.37 -11.61
CA GLY A 72 11.69 -3.02 -11.05
C GLY A 72 10.33 -2.38 -10.76
N THR A 73 9.23 -3.09 -11.00
CA THR A 73 7.86 -2.73 -10.57
C THR A 73 7.42 -3.61 -9.40
N ALA A 74 6.35 -3.20 -8.73
CA ALA A 74 5.72 -4.01 -7.70
C ALA A 74 4.19 -4.01 -7.81
N ARG A 75 3.58 -5.00 -7.17
CA ARG A 75 2.13 -5.15 -7.02
C ARG A 75 1.83 -5.42 -5.56
N VAL A 76 0.75 -4.83 -5.06
CA VAL A 76 0.17 -5.22 -3.77
C VAL A 76 -1.15 -5.94 -4.02
N SER A 77 -1.37 -7.04 -3.32
CA SER A 77 -2.64 -7.78 -3.32
C SER A 77 -3.12 -8.04 -1.89
N VAL A 78 -4.43 -8.20 -1.73
CA VAL A 78 -5.04 -8.52 -0.44
C VAL A 78 -6.29 -9.38 -0.66
N MET A 79 -6.48 -10.36 0.22
CA MET A 79 -7.70 -11.15 0.30
C MET A 79 -8.67 -10.50 1.29
N VAL A 80 -9.92 -10.32 0.87
CA VAL A 80 -11.02 -9.80 1.71
C VAL A 80 -12.24 -10.71 1.63
N ASP A 81 -13.03 -10.73 2.69
CA ASP A 81 -14.17 -11.62 2.90
C ASP A 81 -15.51 -11.02 2.41
N ALA A 82 -15.59 -9.70 2.25
CA ALA A 82 -16.83 -9.02 1.95
C ALA A 82 -16.70 -8.03 0.79
N ALA A 83 -17.76 -7.94 -0.02
CA ALA A 83 -17.82 -7.05 -1.18
C ALA A 83 -17.66 -5.57 -0.79
N TRP A 84 -18.17 -5.15 0.36
CA TRP A 84 -18.00 -3.76 0.81
C TRP A 84 -16.52 -3.38 0.97
N ARG A 85 -15.67 -4.31 1.43
CA ARG A 85 -14.22 -4.09 1.54
C ARG A 85 -13.60 -3.90 0.16
N VAL A 86 -14.05 -4.66 -0.85
CA VAL A 86 -13.62 -4.48 -2.24
C VAL A 86 -13.91 -3.06 -2.71
N HIS A 87 -15.13 -2.57 -2.51
CA HIS A 87 -15.50 -1.21 -2.94
C HIS A 87 -14.66 -0.13 -2.27
N VAL A 88 -14.46 -0.22 -0.94
CA VAL A 88 -13.60 0.72 -0.21
C VAL A 88 -12.17 0.66 -0.74
N LEU A 89 -11.57 -0.52 -0.83
CA LEU A 89 -10.18 -0.68 -1.27
C LEU A 89 -9.98 -0.23 -2.72
N VAL A 90 -10.91 -0.53 -3.63
CA VAL A 90 -10.84 -0.04 -5.02
C VAL A 90 -10.87 1.48 -5.04
N SER A 91 -11.79 2.12 -4.32
CA SER A 91 -11.88 3.58 -4.25
C SER A 91 -10.60 4.20 -3.68
N GLU A 92 -10.10 3.67 -2.57
CA GLU A 92 -8.88 4.13 -1.91
C GLU A 92 -7.64 4.00 -2.82
N LEU A 93 -7.47 2.85 -3.48
CA LEU A 93 -6.31 2.59 -4.33
C LEU A 93 -6.37 3.42 -5.63
N VAL A 94 -7.55 3.60 -6.22
CA VAL A 94 -7.75 4.48 -7.38
C VAL A 94 -7.50 5.95 -7.00
N GLY A 95 -7.93 6.39 -5.82
CA GLY A 95 -7.65 7.73 -5.29
C GLY A 95 -6.15 8.02 -5.14
N ARG A 96 -5.32 6.98 -4.98
CA ARG A 96 -3.84 7.06 -4.98
C ARG A 96 -3.23 6.99 -6.39
N GLY A 97 -4.06 6.99 -7.43
CA GLY A 97 -3.68 6.91 -8.84
C GLY A 97 -3.11 5.54 -9.25
N LEU A 98 -3.57 4.45 -8.62
CA LEU A 98 -3.19 3.09 -8.98
C LEU A 98 -4.27 2.45 -9.84
N VAL A 99 -3.85 1.65 -10.83
CA VAL A 99 -4.75 0.77 -11.56
C VAL A 99 -5.03 -0.45 -10.69
N VAL A 100 -6.31 -0.79 -10.51
CA VAL A 100 -6.76 -1.84 -9.60
C VAL A 100 -7.60 -2.85 -10.35
N ASN A 101 -7.41 -4.12 -10.05
CA ASN A 101 -8.27 -5.21 -10.50
C ASN A 101 -8.71 -6.02 -9.28
N TRP A 102 -9.91 -6.60 -9.33
CA TRP A 102 -10.38 -7.53 -8.32
C TRP A 102 -11.06 -8.73 -8.97
N ALA A 103 -11.04 -9.87 -8.28
CA ALA A 103 -11.73 -11.07 -8.72
C ALA A 103 -12.23 -11.87 -7.52
N PRO A 104 -13.39 -12.54 -7.63
CA PRO A 104 -13.78 -13.56 -6.65
C PRO A 104 -12.75 -14.69 -6.69
N VAL A 105 -12.40 -15.21 -5.52
CA VAL A 105 -11.58 -16.41 -5.36
C VAL A 105 -12.47 -17.47 -4.72
N PRO A 106 -12.78 -18.56 -5.43
CA PRO A 106 -13.56 -19.65 -4.86
C PRO A 106 -12.80 -20.28 -3.69
N GLY A 107 -13.54 -20.80 -2.72
CA GLY A 107 -12.98 -21.55 -1.59
C GLY A 107 -12.44 -22.92 -2.02
N GLU A 108 -12.39 -23.86 -1.08
CA GLU A 108 -11.92 -25.24 -1.31
C GLU A 108 -12.39 -25.84 -2.65
N GLY A 109 -11.45 -26.42 -3.40
CA GLY A 109 -11.66 -26.94 -4.76
C GLY A 109 -10.88 -26.22 -5.87
N ALA A 110 -10.19 -25.12 -5.57
CA ALA A 110 -9.26 -24.46 -6.48
C ALA A 110 -7.86 -25.12 -6.49
N GLU A 111 -7.07 -24.90 -7.56
CA GLU A 111 -5.65 -25.34 -7.67
C GLU A 111 -4.77 -24.84 -6.51
N THR A 112 -5.22 -23.82 -5.76
CA THR A 112 -4.63 -23.39 -4.49
C THR A 112 -5.73 -23.31 -3.43
N PRO A 113 -5.78 -24.23 -2.45
CA PRO A 113 -6.76 -24.19 -1.36
C PRO A 113 -6.65 -22.90 -0.54
N GLY A 114 -7.79 -22.32 -0.14
CA GLY A 114 -7.84 -21.11 0.68
C GLY A 114 -9.28 -20.69 1.00
N PRO A 115 -9.48 -19.73 1.91
CA PRO A 115 -10.81 -19.22 2.23
C PRO A 115 -11.43 -18.53 1.00
N ALA A 116 -12.72 -18.78 0.78
CA ALA A 116 -13.49 -18.07 -0.24
C ALA A 116 -13.48 -16.56 0.06
N GLY A 117 -13.46 -15.73 -0.99
CA GLY A 117 -13.51 -14.30 -0.84
C GLY A 117 -13.21 -13.55 -2.12
N PHE A 118 -12.63 -12.36 -1.99
CA PHE A 118 -12.27 -11.50 -3.11
C PHE A 118 -10.79 -11.12 -3.01
N ARG A 119 -10.08 -11.23 -4.14
CA ARG A 119 -8.72 -10.72 -4.26
C ARG A 119 -8.76 -9.35 -4.87
N VAL A 120 -8.31 -8.33 -4.14
CA VAL A 120 -8.06 -6.99 -4.67
C VAL A 120 -6.56 -6.86 -4.91
N ARG A 121 -6.17 -6.37 -6.09
CA ARG A 121 -4.76 -6.19 -6.44
C ARG A 121 -4.52 -4.97 -7.31
N THR A 122 -3.39 -4.33 -7.13
CA THR A 122 -2.93 -3.32 -8.08
C THR A 122 -2.43 -3.99 -9.37
N ALA A 123 -2.34 -3.23 -10.46
CA ALA A 123 -1.43 -3.60 -11.54
C ALA A 123 0.02 -3.53 -11.03
N TYR A 124 0.94 -4.20 -11.75
CA TYR A 124 2.36 -3.95 -11.55
C TYR A 124 2.68 -2.48 -11.90
N SER A 125 3.33 -1.77 -11.00
CA SER A 125 3.61 -0.34 -11.14
C SER A 125 4.97 0.03 -10.56
N SER A 126 5.70 0.89 -11.27
CA SER A 126 6.95 1.50 -10.77
C SER A 126 6.70 2.53 -9.65
N ARG A 127 5.46 3.02 -9.50
CA ARG A 127 5.09 3.90 -8.38
C ARG A 127 5.16 3.18 -7.03
N LEU A 128 5.08 1.85 -7.04
CA LEU A 128 5.19 1.01 -5.85
C LEU A 128 6.64 0.59 -5.57
N SER A 129 7.62 0.96 -6.40
CA SER A 129 9.00 0.51 -6.22
C SER A 129 9.60 1.02 -4.92
N GLY A 130 9.33 2.27 -4.51
CA GLY A 130 9.82 2.80 -3.23
C GLY A 130 9.29 2.00 -2.03
N LEU A 131 7.97 1.78 -1.98
CA LEU A 131 7.33 0.90 -1.00
C LEU A 131 7.99 -0.48 -1.01
N ALA A 132 8.19 -1.01 -2.20
CA ALA A 132 8.77 -2.32 -2.35
C ALA A 132 10.18 -2.35 -1.78
N HIS A 133 11.11 -1.45 -2.14
CA HIS A 133 12.48 -1.50 -1.62
C HIS A 133 12.55 -1.35 -0.09
N GLY A 134 11.60 -0.63 0.53
CA GLY A 134 11.54 -0.43 1.97
C GLY A 134 10.81 -1.52 2.76
N TRP A 135 10.20 -2.52 2.11
CA TRP A 135 9.39 -3.55 2.77
C TRP A 135 9.97 -4.97 2.61
N PRO A 136 10.05 -5.77 3.70
CA PRO A 136 9.79 -5.38 5.09
C PRO A 136 10.85 -4.41 5.62
N PRO A 137 10.57 -3.66 6.69
CA PRO A 137 11.62 -2.91 7.38
C PRO A 137 12.70 -3.90 7.82
N GLY A 138 13.95 -3.68 7.41
CA GLY A 138 15.08 -4.54 7.80
C GLY A 138 15.34 -4.55 9.30
N GLY A 139 16.38 -5.26 9.76
CA GLY A 139 16.74 -5.34 11.19
C GLY A 139 17.06 -3.95 11.78
N GLY A 140 16.08 -3.34 12.45
CA GLY A 140 16.14 -1.98 13.02
C GLY A 140 15.19 -0.96 12.36
N GLY A 141 14.53 -1.31 11.25
CA GLY A 141 13.52 -0.49 10.61
C GLY A 141 12.20 -0.48 11.39
N ARG A 142 11.53 0.68 11.43
CA ARG A 142 10.22 0.85 12.07
C ARG A 142 9.12 1.06 11.03
N LEU A 143 7.95 0.51 11.32
CA LEU A 143 6.72 0.86 10.61
C LEU A 143 6.15 2.13 11.24
N PHE A 144 5.89 3.15 10.43
CA PHE A 144 5.16 4.33 10.85
C PHE A 144 3.70 4.24 10.39
N LEU A 145 2.75 4.47 11.30
CA LEU A 145 1.33 4.48 10.97
C LEU A 145 0.83 5.92 10.89
N SER A 146 0.24 6.25 9.75
CA SER A 146 -0.54 7.47 9.52
C SER A 146 -2.02 7.11 9.37
N GLY A 147 -2.90 8.11 9.41
CA GLY A 147 -4.33 7.90 9.14
C GLY A 147 -4.59 7.15 7.82
N PRO A 148 -4.04 7.60 6.67
CA PRO A 148 -4.20 6.89 5.39
C PRO A 148 -3.70 5.44 5.38
N ARG A 149 -2.65 5.11 6.13
CA ARG A 149 -2.14 3.72 6.27
C ARG A 149 -3.09 2.88 7.10
N LEU A 150 -3.51 3.41 8.24
CA LEU A 150 -4.41 2.71 9.16
C LEU A 150 -5.80 2.50 8.54
N ARG A 151 -6.27 3.47 7.75
CA ARG A 151 -7.51 3.38 6.98
C ARG A 151 -7.52 2.21 5.99
N LEU A 152 -6.42 2.01 5.25
CA LEU A 152 -6.30 0.86 4.35
C LEU A 152 -6.32 -0.47 5.11
N TRP A 153 -5.66 -0.53 6.27
CA TRP A 153 -5.65 -1.73 7.10
C TRP A 153 -7.04 -2.04 7.65
N VAL A 154 -7.75 -1.04 8.20
CA VAL A 154 -9.14 -1.17 8.67
C VAL A 154 -10.07 -1.63 7.54
N ALA A 155 -9.97 -1.03 6.36
CA ALA A 155 -10.78 -1.43 5.21
C ALA A 155 -10.56 -2.90 4.84
N ALA A 156 -9.32 -3.38 4.86
CA ALA A 156 -9.00 -4.77 4.49
C ALA A 156 -9.29 -5.80 5.59
N ALA A 157 -9.12 -5.43 6.86
CA ALA A 157 -8.92 -6.38 7.94
C ALA A 157 -9.43 -5.93 9.32
N GLY A 158 -10.10 -4.78 9.39
CA GLY A 158 -10.71 -4.28 10.63
C GLY A 158 -12.03 -4.96 10.95
N GLU A 159 -12.21 -5.38 12.19
CA GLU A 159 -13.41 -6.09 12.66
C GLU A 159 -13.81 -5.60 14.06
N PRO A 160 -15.07 -5.23 14.32
CA PRO A 160 -15.53 -4.98 15.67
C PRO A 160 -15.49 -6.28 16.49
N VAL A 161 -15.02 -6.20 17.73
CA VAL A 161 -15.02 -7.31 18.69
C VAL A 161 -15.69 -6.86 19.99
N PRO A 162 -16.13 -7.78 20.86
CA PRO A 162 -16.59 -7.39 22.19
C PRO A 162 -15.57 -6.46 22.88
N ASP A 163 -16.04 -5.29 23.31
CA ASP A 163 -15.25 -4.26 24.00
C ASP A 163 -14.04 -3.68 23.23
N GLY A 164 -14.00 -3.84 21.91
CA GLY A 164 -12.84 -3.41 21.14
C GLY A 164 -12.98 -3.44 19.63
N TYR A 165 -11.82 -3.36 18.98
CA TYR A 165 -11.68 -3.45 17.53
C TYR A 165 -10.44 -4.27 17.21
N ALA A 166 -10.59 -5.26 16.34
CA ALA A 166 -9.52 -6.13 15.89
C ALA A 166 -8.97 -5.67 14.54
N LEU A 167 -7.65 -5.74 14.38
CA LEU A 167 -6.96 -5.61 13.09
C LEU A 167 -6.28 -6.94 12.77
N ARG A 168 -6.71 -7.63 11.73
CA ARG A 168 -6.06 -8.87 11.30
C ARG A 168 -4.62 -8.58 10.86
N LEU A 169 -3.69 -9.28 11.46
CA LEU A 169 -2.25 -9.27 11.18
C LEU A 169 -1.91 -10.23 10.04
N ASP A 170 -0.69 -10.11 9.53
CA ASP A 170 -0.15 -11.11 8.62
C ASP A 170 0.12 -12.44 9.39
N PRO A 171 -0.46 -13.59 8.97
CA PRO A 171 -0.15 -14.88 9.59
C PRO A 171 1.31 -15.29 9.44
N ASP A 172 2.00 -14.80 8.41
CA ASP A 172 3.34 -15.25 8.05
C ASP A 172 4.47 -14.42 8.74
N GLY A 173 4.11 -13.39 9.53
CA GLY A 173 5.07 -12.62 10.33
C GLY A 173 4.68 -11.16 10.56
N GLY A 174 5.59 -10.35 11.13
CA GLY A 174 5.39 -8.90 11.24
C GLY A 174 4.51 -8.40 12.40
N ALA A 175 3.97 -9.29 13.24
CA ALA A 175 3.17 -8.94 14.41
C ALA A 175 3.90 -7.98 15.38
N GLU A 176 5.18 -8.20 15.65
CA GLU A 176 5.98 -7.32 16.52
C GLU A 176 6.17 -5.91 15.93
N ILE A 177 6.41 -5.82 14.62
CA ILE A 177 6.57 -4.54 13.92
C ILE A 177 5.24 -3.77 13.94
N ALA A 178 4.14 -4.47 13.69
CA ALA A 178 2.79 -3.92 13.77
C ALA A 178 2.45 -3.48 15.20
N HIS A 179 2.77 -4.29 16.21
CA HIS A 179 2.55 -3.97 17.63
C HIS A 179 3.30 -2.70 18.03
N ALA A 180 4.60 -2.62 17.73
CA ALA A 180 5.41 -1.45 18.02
C ALA A 180 4.83 -0.18 17.36
N ALA A 181 4.46 -0.26 16.08
CA ALA A 181 3.87 0.87 15.36
C ALA A 181 2.53 1.33 15.93
N LEU A 182 1.66 0.40 16.35
CA LEU A 182 0.37 0.72 16.97
C LEU A 182 0.54 1.35 18.36
N VAL A 183 1.48 0.85 19.16
CA VAL A 183 1.83 1.44 20.47
C VAL A 183 2.33 2.87 20.31
N GLU A 184 3.19 3.12 19.32
CA GLU A 184 3.78 4.45 19.05
C GLU A 184 2.73 5.51 18.70
N VAL A 185 1.65 5.12 18.01
CA VAL A 185 0.55 6.04 17.69
C VAL A 185 -0.55 6.05 18.76
N GLY A 186 -0.33 5.44 19.93
CA GLY A 186 -1.27 5.46 21.05
C GLY A 186 -2.40 4.42 20.98
N LEU A 187 -2.34 3.50 20.01
CA LEU A 187 -3.32 2.42 19.79
C LEU A 187 -2.88 1.09 20.41
N GLY A 188 -2.14 1.14 21.52
CA GLY A 188 -1.66 -0.04 22.23
C GLY A 188 -2.78 -1.02 22.61
N GLY A 189 -2.50 -2.31 22.42
CA GLY A 189 -3.42 -3.42 22.58
C GLY A 189 -2.66 -4.74 22.70
N THR A 190 -3.36 -5.86 22.50
CA THR A 190 -2.77 -7.20 22.63
C THR A 190 -2.85 -7.96 21.30
N VAL A 191 -1.89 -8.84 21.05
CA VAL A 191 -2.03 -9.83 19.98
C VAL A 191 -2.96 -10.94 20.51
N SER A 192 -3.90 -11.37 19.69
CA SER A 192 -4.86 -12.41 20.03
C SER A 192 -4.19 -13.80 20.06
N ASP A 193 -4.58 -14.62 21.02
CA ASP A 193 -4.11 -16.01 21.13
C ASP A 193 -4.85 -16.97 20.16
N THR A 194 -5.99 -16.55 19.61
CA THR A 194 -6.87 -17.41 18.78
C THR A 194 -6.68 -17.21 17.29
N GLY A 195 -5.79 -16.29 16.88
CA GLY A 195 -5.47 -16.04 15.48
C GLY A 195 -4.61 -14.78 15.31
N PRO A 196 -4.09 -14.51 14.10
CA PRO A 196 -3.23 -13.36 13.84
C PRO A 196 -4.07 -12.08 13.82
N ALA A 197 -4.40 -11.54 14.98
CA ALA A 197 -5.15 -10.29 15.13
C ALA A 197 -4.60 -9.44 16.27
N TYR A 198 -4.63 -8.12 16.09
CA TYR A 198 -4.32 -7.14 17.12
C TYR A 198 -5.61 -6.57 17.69
N LEU A 199 -5.79 -6.68 19.00
CA LEU A 199 -7.00 -6.25 19.72
C LEU A 199 -6.77 -4.90 20.38
N ILE A 200 -7.50 -3.90 19.90
CA ILE A 200 -7.51 -2.54 20.46
C ILE A 200 -8.73 -2.42 21.37
N SER A 201 -8.49 -2.12 22.65
CA SER A 201 -9.55 -1.95 23.65
C SER A 201 -9.44 -0.62 24.37
N GLY A 202 -10.59 -0.17 24.87
CA GLY A 202 -10.73 1.03 25.68
C GLY A 202 -11.18 2.25 24.88
N ARG A 203 -12.14 2.98 25.45
CA ARG A 203 -12.85 4.09 24.80
C ARG A 203 -11.93 5.15 24.17
N LYS A 204 -10.87 5.56 24.86
CA LYS A 204 -9.92 6.58 24.36
C LYS A 204 -9.18 6.10 23.10
N ARG A 205 -8.75 4.83 23.06
CA ARG A 205 -8.04 4.27 21.91
C ARG A 205 -8.97 4.04 20.73
N LEU A 206 -10.21 3.61 20.99
CA LEU A 206 -11.22 3.46 19.95
C LEU A 206 -11.63 4.81 19.34
N ALA A 207 -11.73 5.86 20.16
CA ALA A 207 -11.95 7.23 19.67
C ALA A 207 -10.77 7.71 18.81
N LEU A 208 -9.53 7.49 19.25
CA LEU A 208 -8.33 7.81 18.47
C LEU A 208 -8.26 7.01 17.16
N LEU A 209 -8.60 5.72 17.18
CA LEU A 209 -8.67 4.89 15.98
C LEU A 209 -9.66 5.48 14.97
N ALA A 210 -10.86 5.84 15.43
CA ALA A 210 -11.89 6.45 14.59
C ALA A 210 -11.42 7.80 14.00
N GLU A 211 -10.79 8.65 14.82
CA GLU A 211 -10.22 9.92 14.38
C GLU A 211 -9.13 9.72 13.31
N MET A 212 -8.16 8.84 13.56
CA MET A 212 -7.07 8.58 12.62
C MET A 212 -7.55 7.97 11.30
N VAL A 213 -8.51 7.04 11.36
CA VAL A 213 -9.05 6.36 10.18
C VAL A 213 -9.94 7.30 9.36
N GLY A 214 -10.59 8.25 10.02
CA GLY A 214 -11.48 9.23 9.43
C GLY A 214 -12.83 8.65 9.01
N GLU A 215 -13.59 9.49 8.31
CA GLU A 215 -14.99 9.26 7.95
C GLU A 215 -15.23 7.90 7.29
N ARG A 216 -16.33 7.25 7.71
CA ARG A 216 -16.73 5.95 7.18
C ARG A 216 -17.10 6.08 5.70
N PRO A 217 -16.53 5.26 4.81
CA PRO A 217 -17.03 5.15 3.43
C PRO A 217 -18.49 4.71 3.40
N GLU A 218 -19.31 5.30 2.53
CA GLU A 218 -20.74 4.95 2.42
C GLU A 218 -20.99 3.47 2.21
N THR A 219 -20.12 2.80 1.45
CA THR A 219 -20.21 1.37 1.14
C THR A 219 -19.92 0.47 2.33
N ALA A 220 -19.19 0.95 3.36
CA ALA A 220 -18.87 0.17 4.54
C ALA A 220 -20.07 0.16 5.50
N PRO A 221 -20.55 -1.00 5.98
CA PRO A 221 -21.61 -1.03 6.98
C PRO A 221 -21.20 -0.27 8.24
N ALA A 222 -22.15 0.46 8.85
CA ALA A 222 -21.88 1.28 10.04
C ALA A 222 -21.17 0.47 11.12
N ALA A 223 -21.74 -0.65 11.54
CA ALA A 223 -21.18 -1.51 12.60
C ALA A 223 -19.73 -1.99 12.36
N MET A 224 -19.26 -1.99 11.11
CA MET A 224 -17.93 -2.52 10.75
C MET A 224 -16.82 -1.47 10.79
N TRP A 225 -17.16 -0.18 10.81
CA TRP A 225 -16.18 0.90 10.76
C TRP A 225 -15.96 1.51 12.16
N PRO A 226 -14.71 1.85 12.55
CA PRO A 226 -14.45 2.50 13.82
C PRO A 226 -15.24 3.80 13.98
N GLY A 227 -15.80 4.03 15.17
CA GLY A 227 -16.53 5.26 15.50
C GLY A 227 -18.02 5.26 15.13
N ALA A 228 -18.50 4.30 14.34
CA ALA A 228 -19.89 4.27 13.91
C ALA A 228 -20.92 3.90 15.02
N ALA A 229 -20.47 3.34 16.14
CA ALA A 229 -21.32 3.05 17.30
C ALA A 229 -21.50 4.26 18.24
N ALA A 230 -20.87 5.41 17.95
CA ALA A 230 -20.89 6.60 18.78
C ALA A 230 -21.79 7.74 18.23
N ALA A 231 -22.58 7.47 17.19
CA ALA A 231 -23.50 8.44 16.57
C ALA A 231 -24.96 8.07 16.83
#